data_AF-A0A3S1HKQ3-F1
#
_entry.id   AF-A0A3S1HKQ3-F1
#
_cell.length_a   1.000
_cell.length_b   1.000
_cell.length_c   1.000
_cell.angle_alpha   90.00
_cell.angle_beta   90.00
_cell.angle_gamma   90.00
#
_symmetry.space_group_name_H-M   'P 1'
#
loop_
_entity.id
_entity.type
_entity.pdbx_description
1 polymer ?
#
loop_
_entity_poly.entity_id
_entity_poly.type
_entity_poly.pdbx_seq_one_letter_code
_entity_poly.pdbx_strand_id
1 'polypeptide(L)'
;DGDVSANPADFAAGGAILPLGGIEQGHKGTGLVFLTEALTAALGGYGRAEGAETGEANALFVQVLDPAHFAGRAVFEREMRFLAQRCRASRVAPGSDPVRVAGDRALMLKRDQLRDGVRLLDSILDDIRPWAERLDCTFPAPLARS
;
A
#
# COMPACT_ATOMS: atom_id res chain seq x y z
N ASP A 1 17.51 -11.65 -17.47
CA ASP A 1 18.68 -11.08 -18.19
C ASP A 1 19.13 -9.71 -17.69
N GLY A 2 18.36 -9.05 -16.83
CA GLY A 2 18.75 -7.76 -16.24
C GLY A 2 18.36 -6.55 -17.08
N ASP A 3 17.77 -6.77 -18.25
CA ASP A 3 17.23 -5.73 -19.11
C ASP A 3 15.97 -5.10 -18.52
N VAL A 4 15.86 -3.79 -18.71
CA VAL A 4 14.72 -3.01 -18.23
C VAL A 4 13.54 -3.20 -19.16
N SER A 5 12.37 -3.49 -18.59
CA SER A 5 11.15 -3.63 -19.35
C SER A 5 10.00 -2.81 -18.78
N ALA A 6 9.14 -2.34 -19.69
CA ALA A 6 7.83 -1.75 -19.39
C ALA A 6 6.67 -2.67 -19.84
N ASN A 7 6.96 -3.87 -20.35
CA ASN A 7 5.96 -4.85 -20.72
C ASN A 7 5.54 -5.66 -19.47
N PRO A 8 4.28 -5.59 -19.02
CA PRO A 8 3.83 -6.33 -17.84
C PRO A 8 3.92 -7.85 -17.99
N ALA A 9 3.89 -8.38 -19.22
CA ALA A 9 4.02 -9.82 -19.47
C ALA A 9 5.39 -10.37 -19.06
N ASP A 10 6.42 -9.53 -19.03
CA ASP A 10 7.78 -9.97 -18.69
C ASP A 10 7.90 -10.35 -17.21
N PHE A 11 7.05 -9.78 -16.33
CA PHE A 11 6.96 -10.22 -14.94
C PHE A 11 6.46 -11.67 -14.84
N ALA A 12 5.41 -12.01 -15.59
CA ALA A 12 4.90 -13.37 -15.65
C ALA A 12 5.89 -14.36 -16.30
N ALA A 13 6.80 -13.87 -17.14
CA ALA A 13 7.88 -14.64 -17.75
C ALA A 13 9.13 -14.80 -16.85
N GLY A 14 9.05 -14.44 -15.56
CA GLY A 14 10.16 -14.57 -14.61
C GLY A 14 11.01 -13.31 -14.42
N GLY A 15 10.55 -12.16 -14.91
CA GLY A 15 11.14 -10.86 -14.60
C GLY A 15 10.94 -10.45 -13.14
N ALA A 16 11.63 -9.39 -12.72
CA ALA A 16 11.57 -8.86 -11.35
C ALA A 16 11.14 -7.38 -11.34
N ILE A 17 10.43 -6.98 -10.28
CA ILE A 17 10.05 -5.59 -10.05
C ILE A 17 11.27 -4.80 -9.57
N LEU A 18 11.53 -3.64 -10.17
CA LEU A 18 12.60 -2.75 -9.72
C LEU A 18 12.28 -2.15 -8.34
N PRO A 19 13.28 -2.01 -7.45
CA PRO A 19 13.13 -1.28 -6.20
C PRO A 19 12.74 0.19 -6.42
N LEU A 20 12.17 0.82 -5.39
CA LEU A 20 11.90 2.26 -5.38
C LEU A 20 13.16 3.06 -5.77
N GLY A 21 12.99 4.01 -6.68
CA GLY A 21 14.11 4.76 -7.26
C GLY A 21 14.59 4.21 -8.61
N GLY A 22 14.04 3.08 -9.08
CA GLY A 22 14.28 2.55 -10.41
C GLY A 22 15.76 2.29 -10.70
N ILE A 23 16.18 2.56 -11.93
CA ILE A 23 17.57 2.34 -12.35
C ILE A 23 18.54 3.34 -11.73
N GLU A 24 18.14 4.61 -11.61
CA GLU A 24 19.04 5.67 -11.17
C GLU A 24 19.32 5.65 -9.67
N GLN A 25 18.30 5.35 -8.86
CA GLN A 25 18.35 5.50 -7.40
C GLN A 25 17.85 4.26 -6.65
N GLY A 26 17.77 3.10 -7.34
CA GLY A 26 17.23 1.85 -6.80
C GLY A 26 17.91 1.36 -5.52
N HIS A 27 19.20 1.68 -5.32
CA HIS A 27 19.93 1.32 -4.09
C HIS A 27 19.26 1.87 -2.81
N LYS A 28 18.56 3.00 -2.88
CA LYS A 28 17.79 3.55 -1.75
C LYS A 28 16.55 2.71 -1.47
N GLY A 29 15.84 2.30 -2.52
CA GLY A 29 14.72 1.37 -2.41
C GLY A 29 15.16 0.02 -1.85
N THR A 30 16.27 -0.53 -2.34
CA THR A 30 16.86 -1.77 -1.83
C THR A 30 17.21 -1.66 -0.35
N GLY A 31 17.80 -0.53 0.09
CA GLY A 31 18.06 -0.28 1.51
C GLY A 31 16.80 -0.29 2.37
N LEU A 32 15.70 0.28 1.88
CA LEU A 32 14.41 0.24 2.58
C LEU A 32 13.81 -1.18 2.64
N VAL A 33 13.98 -1.98 1.59
CA VAL A 33 13.59 -3.39 1.57
C VAL A 33 14.39 -4.18 2.61
N PHE A 34 15.70 -3.98 2.70
CA PHE A 34 16.53 -4.62 3.72
C PHE A 34 16.13 -4.24 5.15
N LEU A 35 15.84 -2.96 5.40
CA LEU A 35 15.34 -2.53 6.71
C LEU A 35 14.02 -3.22 7.06
N THR A 36 13.10 -3.32 6.10
CA THR A 36 11.82 -4.00 6.29
C THR A 36 12.03 -5.46 6.63
N GLU A 37 12.84 -6.17 5.84
CA GLU A 37 13.17 -7.59 6.06
C GLU A 37 13.84 -7.83 7.42
N ALA A 38 14.77 -6.94 7.79
CA ALA A 38 15.48 -7.03 9.05
C ALA A 38 14.52 -6.92 10.23
N LEU A 39 13.58 -5.97 10.19
CA LEU A 39 12.62 -5.76 11.28
C LEU A 39 11.50 -6.80 11.33
N THR A 40 11.12 -7.39 10.19
CA THR A 40 10.03 -8.37 10.14
C THR A 40 10.55 -9.81 10.28
N ALA A 41 11.10 -10.37 9.19
CA ALA A 41 11.47 -11.77 9.09
C ALA A 41 12.72 -12.10 9.92
N ALA A 42 13.81 -11.33 9.76
CA ALA A 42 15.07 -11.64 10.43
C ALA A 42 14.96 -11.46 11.95
N LEU A 43 14.34 -10.36 12.42
CA LEU A 43 14.13 -10.11 13.85
C LEU A 43 13.21 -11.16 14.49
N GLY A 44 12.21 -11.64 13.76
CA GLY A 44 11.35 -12.74 14.19
C GLY A 44 12.03 -14.11 14.21
N GLY A 45 13.27 -14.22 13.71
CA GLY A 45 14.01 -15.48 13.61
C GLY A 45 13.45 -16.45 12.58
N TYR A 46 12.65 -15.96 11.64
CA TYR A 46 11.98 -16.78 10.64
C TYR A 46 11.79 -15.99 9.35
N GLY A 47 12.63 -16.28 8.35
CA GLY A 47 12.67 -15.52 7.11
C GLY A 47 12.87 -16.38 5.87
N ARG A 48 13.43 -15.77 4.82
CA ARG A 48 13.61 -16.43 3.52
C ARG A 48 14.58 -17.62 3.54
N ALA A 49 15.45 -17.72 4.54
CA ALA A 49 16.36 -18.86 4.69
C ALA A 49 15.64 -20.12 5.22
N GLU A 50 14.61 -19.93 6.05
CA GLU A 50 13.87 -21.01 6.72
C GLU A 50 12.52 -21.31 6.06
N GLY A 51 11.89 -20.32 5.42
CA GLY A 51 10.50 -20.38 4.94
C GLY A 51 10.29 -20.95 3.54
N ALA A 52 11.33 -21.49 2.89
CA ALA A 52 11.23 -21.96 1.50
C ALA A 52 10.21 -23.12 1.33
N GLU A 53 9.98 -23.92 2.38
CA GLU A 53 9.11 -25.10 2.34
C GLU A 53 7.72 -24.88 2.96
N THR A 54 7.50 -23.75 3.63
CA THR A 54 6.29 -23.51 4.46
C THR A 54 5.18 -22.74 3.75
N GLY A 55 5.36 -22.43 2.46
CA GLY A 55 4.43 -21.59 1.72
C GLY A 55 4.47 -20.12 2.13
N GLU A 56 3.41 -19.38 1.82
CA GLU A 56 3.34 -17.94 2.10
C GLU A 56 3.09 -17.67 3.60
N ALA A 57 4.10 -17.13 4.28
CA ALA A 57 3.99 -16.62 5.64
C ALA A 57 4.44 -15.15 5.69
N ASN A 58 3.64 -14.30 6.33
CA ASN A 58 3.94 -12.89 6.48
C ASN A 58 4.46 -12.59 7.90
N ALA A 59 5.70 -12.11 8.00
CA ALA A 59 6.24 -11.58 9.25
C ALA A 59 5.85 -10.09 9.42
N LEU A 60 5.49 -9.71 10.63
CA LEU A 60 4.99 -8.37 10.96
C LEU A 60 5.83 -7.74 12.06
N PHE A 61 6.17 -6.46 11.89
CA PHE A 61 6.78 -5.63 12.92
C PHE A 61 5.86 -4.46 13.22
N VAL A 62 5.45 -4.32 14.48
CA VAL A 62 4.57 -3.23 14.93
C VAL A 62 5.31 -2.38 15.93
N GLN A 63 5.54 -1.11 15.58
CA GLN A 63 6.11 -0.11 16.46
C GLN A 63 5.04 0.92 16.84
N VAL A 64 4.87 1.13 18.14
CA VAL A 64 3.97 2.15 18.68
C VAL A 64 4.80 3.19 19.43
N LEU A 65 4.70 4.44 19.00
CA LEU A 65 5.34 5.58 19.66
C LEU A 65 4.23 6.48 20.19
N ASP A 66 4.14 6.64 21.51
CA ASP A 66 3.18 7.53 22.15
C ASP A 66 3.75 8.96 22.27
N PRO A 67 3.21 9.95 21.52
CA PRO A 67 3.70 11.33 21.59
C PRO A 67 3.65 11.96 23.00
N ALA A 68 2.81 11.46 23.91
CA ALA A 68 2.74 11.94 25.29
C ALA A 68 4.05 11.74 26.06
N HIS A 69 4.89 10.78 25.64
CA HIS A 69 6.20 10.51 26.22
C HIS A 69 7.34 11.27 25.52
N PHE A 70 7.02 12.19 24.60
CA PHE A 70 7.97 13.07 23.91
C PHE A 70 7.58 14.55 24.12
N ALA A 71 7.35 15.30 23.04
CA ALA A 71 6.93 16.70 23.11
C ALA A 71 5.45 16.90 23.50
N GLY A 72 4.69 15.82 23.67
CA GLY A 72 3.25 15.84 23.94
C GLY A 72 2.40 15.81 22.68
N ARG A 73 1.19 15.21 22.78
CA ARG A 73 0.27 15.00 21.66
C ARG A 73 -0.13 16.30 20.95
N ALA A 74 -0.49 17.34 21.70
CA ALA A 74 -0.96 18.60 21.11
C ALA A 74 0.15 19.30 20.28
N VAL A 75 1.40 19.24 20.76
CA VAL A 75 2.55 19.80 20.04
C VAL A 75 2.81 18.99 18.76
N PHE A 76 2.85 17.66 18.87
CA PHE A 76 3.02 16.77 17.71
C PHE A 76 1.96 17.00 16.64
N GLU A 77 0.68 17.04 17.02
CA GLU A 77 -0.42 17.26 16.08
C GLU A 77 -0.37 18.63 15.40
N ARG A 78 0.04 19.68 16.13
CA ARG A 78 0.22 21.01 15.56
C ARG A 78 1.30 21.01 14.48
N GLU A 79 2.48 20.46 14.79
CA GLU A 79 3.61 20.44 13.84
C GLU A 79 3.28 19.59 12.61
N MET A 80 2.73 18.39 12.80
CA MET A 80 2.35 17.52 11.68
C MET A 80 1.25 18.13 10.81
N ARG A 81 0.28 18.83 11.42
CA ARG A 81 -0.76 19.56 10.69
C ARG A 81 -0.16 20.70 9.87
N PHE A 82 0.72 21.49 10.46
CA PHE A 82 1.40 22.58 9.77
C PHE A 82 2.19 22.06 8.57
N LEU A 83 3.01 21.02 8.75
CA LEU A 83 3.78 20.41 7.67
C LEU A 83 2.87 19.91 6.54
N ALA A 84 1.82 19.16 6.88
CA ALA A 84 0.89 18.63 5.89
C ALA A 84 0.15 19.74 5.11
N GLN A 85 -0.18 20.86 5.76
CA GLN A 85 -0.76 22.03 5.08
C GLN A 85 0.24 22.70 4.15
N ARG A 86 1.51 22.85 4.58
CA ARG A 86 2.58 23.41 3.74
C ARG A 86 2.82 22.57 2.49
N CYS A 87 2.83 21.24 2.61
CA CYS A 87 2.95 20.35 1.45
C CYS A 87 1.82 20.56 0.46
N ARG A 88 0.56 20.59 0.92
CA ARG A 88 -0.61 20.80 0.04
C ARG A 88 -0.65 22.19 -0.59
N ALA A 89 -0.11 23.21 0.07
CA ALA A 89 -0.04 24.57 -0.43
C ALA A 89 1.13 24.80 -1.42
N SER A 90 1.97 23.80 -1.67
CA SER A 90 3.07 23.90 -2.62
C SER A 90 2.55 24.12 -4.04
N ARG A 91 3.23 25.00 -4.78
CA ARG A 91 2.98 25.19 -6.22
C ARG A 91 3.34 23.91 -6.97
N VAL A 92 2.50 23.55 -7.93
CA VAL A 92 2.74 22.43 -8.87
C VAL A 92 2.99 22.98 -10.27
N ALA A 93 3.59 22.17 -11.14
CA ALA A 93 3.79 22.54 -12.53
C ALA A 93 2.42 22.74 -13.23
N PRO A 94 2.33 23.63 -14.25
CA PRO A 94 1.10 23.80 -15.02
C PRO A 94 0.55 22.46 -15.54
N GLY A 95 -0.75 22.21 -15.32
CA GLY A 95 -1.42 20.97 -15.72
C GLY A 95 -1.22 19.77 -14.78
N SER A 96 -0.47 19.92 -13.69
CA SER A 96 -0.34 18.87 -12.67
C SER A 96 -1.45 18.93 -11.61
N ASP A 97 -1.79 17.78 -11.06
CA ASP A 97 -2.67 17.69 -9.89
C ASP A 97 -2.04 18.39 -8.67
N PRO A 98 -2.86 18.93 -7.74
CA PRO A 98 -2.36 19.45 -6.46
C PRO A 98 -1.56 18.42 -5.67
N VAL A 99 -0.59 18.89 -4.87
CA VAL A 99 0.17 18.02 -3.97
C VAL A 99 -0.77 17.34 -2.96
N ARG A 100 -0.56 16.04 -2.78
CA ARG A 100 -1.22 15.23 -1.75
C ARG A 100 -0.20 14.73 -0.75
N VAL A 101 -0.65 14.47 0.47
CA VAL A 101 0.14 13.75 1.48
C VAL A 101 -0.39 12.34 1.70
N ALA A 102 0.39 11.51 2.40
CA ALA A 102 0.00 10.16 2.75
C ALA A 102 -1.38 10.14 3.41
N GLY A 103 -2.26 9.28 2.90
CA GLY A 103 -3.65 9.14 3.38
C GLY A 103 -4.70 9.95 2.63
N ASP A 104 -4.36 11.06 1.95
CA ASP A 104 -5.37 11.94 1.31
C ASP A 104 -6.27 11.20 0.32
N ARG A 105 -5.65 10.50 -0.63
CA ARG A 105 -6.39 9.73 -1.65
C ARG A 105 -7.22 8.61 -1.01
N ALA A 106 -6.66 7.91 -0.03
CA ALA A 106 -7.33 6.78 0.62
C ALA A 106 -8.54 7.25 1.43
N LEU A 107 -8.43 8.35 2.17
CA LEU A 107 -9.54 8.93 2.95
C LEU A 107 -10.66 9.47 2.04
N MET A 108 -10.29 10.11 0.91
CA MET A 108 -11.25 10.54 -0.10
C MET A 108 -12.01 9.33 -0.68
N LEU A 109 -11.28 8.31 -1.15
CA LEU A 109 -11.88 7.09 -1.69
C LEU A 109 -12.76 6.39 -0.66
N LYS A 110 -12.32 6.29 0.60
CA LYS A 110 -13.13 5.72 1.68
C LYS A 110 -14.45 6.47 1.84
N ARG A 111 -14.43 7.80 1.87
CA ARG A 111 -15.64 8.61 1.98
C ARG A 111 -16.58 8.36 0.81
N ASP A 112 -16.05 8.37 -0.41
CA ASP A 112 -16.85 8.19 -1.62
C ASP A 112 -17.43 6.76 -1.68
N GLN A 113 -16.65 5.74 -1.33
CA GLN A 113 -17.09 4.34 -1.31
C GLN A 113 -18.08 4.01 -0.18
N LEU A 114 -18.00 4.71 0.96
CA LEU A 114 -19.00 4.60 2.01
C LEU A 114 -20.35 5.19 1.60
N ARG A 115 -20.34 6.21 0.73
CA ARG A 115 -21.55 6.86 0.21
C ARG A 115 -22.13 6.11 -0.99
N ASP A 116 -21.28 5.78 -1.96
CA ASP A 116 -21.69 5.31 -3.29
C ASP A 116 -21.48 3.80 -3.50
N GLY A 117 -20.89 3.12 -2.51
CA GLY A 117 -20.46 1.73 -2.61
C GLY A 117 -19.08 1.54 -3.25
N VAL A 118 -18.55 0.33 -3.13
CA VAL A 118 -17.26 -0.05 -3.73
C VAL A 118 -17.49 -0.49 -5.17
N ARG A 119 -16.74 0.10 -6.10
CA ARG A 119 -16.71 -0.35 -7.50
C ARG A 119 -15.78 -1.55 -7.62
N LEU A 120 -16.32 -2.68 -8.04
CA LEU A 120 -15.59 -3.91 -8.33
C LEU A 120 -15.57 -4.14 -9.83
N LEU A 121 -14.52 -4.78 -10.33
CA LEU A 121 -14.46 -5.29 -11.70
C LEU A 121 -15.38 -6.51 -11.83
N ASP A 122 -15.98 -6.71 -12.99
CA ASP A 122 -16.87 -7.85 -13.24
C ASP A 122 -16.14 -9.18 -12.98
N SER A 123 -14.86 -9.29 -13.36
CA SER A 123 -14.03 -10.47 -13.10
C SER A 123 -13.93 -10.83 -11.61
N ILE A 124 -13.89 -9.83 -10.71
CA ILE A 124 -13.87 -10.06 -9.26
C ILE A 124 -15.21 -10.64 -8.80
N LEU A 125 -16.32 -10.18 -9.38
CA LEU A 125 -17.64 -10.72 -9.07
C LEU A 125 -17.78 -12.15 -9.59
N ASP A 126 -17.24 -12.43 -10.77
CA ASP A 126 -17.20 -13.77 -11.37
C ASP A 126 -16.39 -14.74 -10.52
N ASP A 127 -15.25 -14.30 -9.97
CA ASP A 127 -14.41 -15.11 -9.09
C ASP A 127 -15.06 -15.41 -7.73
N ILE A 128 -15.83 -14.46 -7.18
CA ILE A 128 -16.41 -14.57 -5.83
C ILE A 128 -17.78 -15.28 -5.82
N ARG A 129 -18.56 -15.17 -6.90
CA ARG A 129 -19.92 -15.74 -6.98
C ARG A 129 -19.98 -17.25 -6.70
N PRO A 130 -19.08 -18.10 -7.23
CA PRO A 130 -19.07 -19.53 -6.94
C PRO A 130 -18.87 -19.84 -5.44
N TRP A 131 -18.12 -18.99 -4.73
CA TRP A 131 -17.92 -19.13 -3.29
C TRP A 131 -19.15 -18.76 -2.49
N ALA A 132 -19.90 -17.74 -2.92
CA ALA A 132 -21.16 -17.37 -2.28
C ALA A 132 -22.19 -18.52 -2.37
N GLU A 133 -22.30 -19.16 -3.53
CA GLU A 133 -23.16 -20.33 -3.72
C GLU A 133 -22.71 -21.52 -2.87
N ARG A 134 -21.40 -21.84 -2.90
CA ARG A 134 -20.84 -22.97 -2.14
C ARG A 134 -21.01 -22.82 -0.62
N LEU A 135 -20.99 -21.58 -0.13
CA LEU A 135 -21.09 -21.26 1.30
C LEU A 135 -22.51 -20.90 1.73
N ASP A 136 -23.50 -20.98 0.84
CA ASP A 136 -24.90 -20.60 1.08
C ASP A 136 -25.05 -19.15 1.60
N CYS A 137 -24.28 -18.24 1.02
CA CYS A 137 -24.27 -16.81 1.33
C CYS A 137 -25.03 -16.02 0.26
N THR A 138 -25.96 -15.17 0.70
CA THR A 138 -26.66 -14.25 -0.21
C THR A 138 -25.69 -13.26 -0.84
N PHE A 139 -25.66 -13.21 -2.18
CA PHE A 139 -24.84 -12.24 -2.91
C PHE A 139 -25.45 -10.83 -2.79
N PRO A 140 -24.65 -9.79 -2.47
CA PRO A 140 -25.16 -8.45 -2.28
C PRO A 140 -25.72 -7.85 -3.58
N ALA A 141 -26.83 -7.12 -3.47
CA ALA A 141 -27.38 -6.35 -4.57
C ALA A 141 -26.55 -5.06 -4.79
N PRO A 142 -26.29 -4.64 -6.05
CA PRO A 142 -25.66 -3.36 -6.33
C PRO A 142 -26.47 -2.18 -5.78
N LEU A 143 -25.79 -1.14 -5.29
CA LEU A 143 -26.46 0.12 -4.96
C LEU A 143 -27.02 0.77 -6.23
N ALA A 144 -28.23 1.33 -6.14
CA ALA A 144 -28.81 2.10 -7.24
C ALA A 144 -27.88 3.26 -7.59
N ARG A 145 -27.53 3.41 -8.87
CA ARG A 145 -26.68 4.52 -9.33
C ARG A 145 -27.44 5.83 -9.15
N SER A 146 -26.88 6.77 -8.39
CA SER A 146 -27.34 8.17 -8.35
C SER A 146 -27.06 8.88 -9.66
#